data_AF-A0A6L6B6A3-F1
#
_entry.id   AF-A0A6L6B6A3-F1
#
_cell.length_a   1.000
_cell.length_b   1.000
_cell.length_c   1.000
_cell.angle_alpha   90.00
_cell.angle_beta   90.00
_cell.angle_gamma   90.00
#
_symmetry.space_group_name_H-M   'P 1'
#
loop_
_entity.id
_entity.type
_entity.pdbx_description
1 polymer ?
#
loop_
_entity_poly.entity_id
_entity_poly.type
_entity_poly.pdbx_seq_one_letter_code
_entity_poly.pdbx_strand_id
1 'polypeptide(L)'
;GDTIVVRAANQQESRSPNLELFILGGQPIKEPVAWMGPFVMNTKREVLQAFEDFQKGLLGSIPAIYKEDAKKPEKTLHRTDKLSGEILDVHGAPTELQEG
;
A
#
# COMPACT_ATOMS: atom_id res chain seq x y z
N GLY A 1 -31.68 -3.67 -20.87
CA GLY A 1 -30.37 -3.32 -20.29
C GLY A 1 -30.30 -3.91 -18.90
N ASP A 2 -29.09 -4.13 -18.41
CA ASP A 2 -28.89 -4.71 -17.08
C ASP A 2 -29.19 -3.66 -16.00
N THR A 3 -29.79 -4.08 -14.89
CA THR A 3 -30.20 -3.20 -13.78
C THR A 3 -29.55 -3.66 -12.50
N ILE A 4 -28.97 -2.72 -11.75
CA ILE A 4 -28.50 -2.94 -10.40
C ILE A 4 -29.52 -2.30 -9.46
N VAL A 5 -30.12 -3.11 -8.58
CA VAL A 5 -31.04 -2.63 -7.53
C VAL A 5 -30.30 -2.69 -6.20
N VAL A 6 -30.17 -1.54 -5.53
CA VAL A 6 -29.54 -1.41 -4.21
C VAL A 6 -30.58 -0.89 -3.22
N ARG A 7 -30.65 -1.51 -2.04
CA ARG A 7 -31.52 -1.09 -0.94
C ARG A 7 -30.75 -1.09 0.37
N ALA A 8 -30.91 -0.03 1.17
CA ALA A 8 -30.40 0.01 2.54
C ALA A 8 -31.11 -1.00 3.44
N ALA A 9 -30.45 -1.42 4.52
CA ALA A 9 -31.07 -2.26 5.54
C ALA A 9 -32.27 -1.54 6.17
N ASN A 10 -33.28 -2.32 6.61
CA ASN A 10 -34.46 -1.75 7.29
C ASN A 10 -34.11 -1.13 8.66
N GLN A 11 -32.98 -1.53 9.25
CA GLN A 11 -32.47 -0.98 10.49
C GLN A 11 -30.95 -0.90 10.39
N GLN A 12 -30.41 0.29 10.61
CA GLN A 12 -29.00 0.58 10.46
C GLN A 12 -28.32 0.67 11.83
N GLU A 13 -27.04 0.29 11.89
CA GLU A 13 -26.22 0.44 13.09
C GLU A 13 -26.09 1.93 13.46
N SER A 14 -26.29 2.26 14.75
CA SER A 14 -26.48 3.66 15.18
C SER A 14 -25.23 4.54 15.05
N ARG A 15 -24.03 3.96 15.00
CA ARG A 15 -22.75 4.66 14.77
C ARG A 15 -22.41 4.79 13.29
N SER A 16 -23.09 4.07 12.40
CA SER A 16 -22.95 4.14 10.94
C SER A 16 -24.33 4.17 10.27
N PRO A 17 -25.12 5.25 10.45
CA PRO A 17 -26.54 5.31 10.05
C PRO A 17 -26.78 5.49 8.55
N ASN A 18 -25.73 5.73 7.77
CA ASN A 18 -25.83 6.08 6.35
C ASN A 18 -25.39 4.91 5.46
N LEU A 19 -26.08 4.72 4.34
CA LEU A 19 -25.60 3.93 3.23
C LEU A 19 -24.78 4.82 2.30
N GLU A 20 -23.51 4.47 2.10
CA GLU A 20 -22.64 5.10 1.10
C GLU A 20 -22.35 4.10 -0.01
N LEU A 21 -22.52 4.51 -1.27
CA LEU A 21 -22.37 3.65 -2.44
C LEU A 21 -21.45 4.30 -3.46
N PHE A 22 -20.46 3.54 -3.92
CA PHE A 22 -19.60 3.89 -5.05
C PHE A 22 -19.80 2.86 -6.17
N ILE A 23 -20.19 3.34 -7.35
CA ILE A 23 -20.28 2.52 -8.56
C ILE A 23 -19.11 2.93 -9.46
N LEU A 24 -18.16 2.01 -9.62
CA LEU A 24 -16.99 2.21 -10.46
C LEU A 24 -17.10 1.28 -11.67
N GLY A 25 -16.95 1.85 -12.86
CA GLY A 25 -16.95 1.11 -14.12
C GLY A 25 -15.79 1.55 -14.98
N GLY A 26 -15.32 0.65 -15.84
CA GLY A 26 -14.21 0.91 -16.75
C GLY A 26 -14.16 -0.11 -17.87
N GLN A 27 -13.49 0.27 -18.96
CA GLN A 27 -13.19 -0.68 -20.03
C GLN A 27 -12.10 -1.66 -19.54
N PRO A 28 -12.26 -2.98 -19.74
CA PRO A 28 -11.20 -3.93 -19.40
C PRO A 28 -9.92 -3.62 -20.15
N ILE A 29 -8.80 -3.53 -19.42
CA ILE A 29 -7.46 -3.29 -19.98
C ILE A 29 -6.98 -4.51 -20.79
N LYS A 30 -7.41 -5.72 -20.42
CA LYS A 30 -7.08 -7.00 -21.09
C LYS A 30 -5.58 -7.31 -21.16
N GLU A 31 -4.83 -6.86 -20.16
CA GLU A 31 -3.43 -7.23 -20.00
C GLU A 31 -3.27 -8.22 -18.85
N PRO A 32 -2.22 -9.07 -18.86
CA PRO A 32 -1.89 -9.91 -17.71
C PRO A 32 -1.66 -9.05 -16.47
N VAL A 33 -2.02 -9.58 -15.30
CA VAL A 33 -1.83 -8.93 -14.01
C VAL A 33 -0.95 -9.82 -13.16
N ALA A 34 0.14 -9.25 -12.65
CA ALA A 34 1.00 -9.84 -11.65
C ALA A 34 1.15 -8.84 -10.50
N TRP A 35 0.91 -9.29 -9.27
CA TRP A 35 0.97 -8.42 -8.10
C TRP A 35 1.78 -9.04 -6.95
N MET A 36 2.39 -8.19 -6.13
CA MET A 36 2.93 -8.58 -4.83
C MET A 36 3.07 -7.32 -3.98
N GLY A 37 2.42 -7.31 -2.82
CA GLY A 37 2.42 -6.15 -1.92
C GLY A 37 1.95 -4.88 -2.63
N PRO A 38 2.75 -3.79 -2.61
CA PRO A 38 2.34 -2.49 -3.15
C PRO A 38 2.49 -2.37 -4.68
N PHE A 39 2.97 -3.40 -5.38
CA PHE A 39 3.27 -3.33 -6.80
C PHE A 39 2.36 -4.24 -7.62
N VAL A 40 1.80 -3.68 -8.70
CA VAL A 40 1.01 -4.37 -9.72
C VAL A 40 1.66 -4.08 -11.08
N MET A 41 2.03 -5.13 -11.81
CA MET A 41 2.67 -5.09 -13.13
C MET A 41 2.05 -6.13 -14.05
N ASN A 42 2.57 -6.29 -15.27
CA ASN A 42 2.08 -7.30 -16.21
C ASN A 42 2.73 -8.68 -16.02
N THR A 43 3.98 -8.74 -15.56
CA THR A 43 4.72 -10.01 -15.38
C THR A 43 5.39 -10.15 -14.01
N LYS A 44 5.60 -11.40 -13.56
CA LYS A 44 6.31 -11.70 -12.32
C LYS A 44 7.71 -11.07 -12.27
N ARG A 45 8.43 -11.06 -13.39
CA ARG A 45 9.77 -10.46 -13.49
C ARG A 45 9.73 -8.95 -13.19
N GLU A 46 8.72 -8.25 -13.69
CA GLU A 46 8.56 -6.80 -13.45
C GLU A 46 8.21 -6.50 -12.00
N VAL A 47 7.39 -7.32 -11.37
CA VAL A 47 7.11 -7.19 -9.93
C VAL A 47 8.38 -7.35 -9.12
N LEU A 48 9.18 -8.39 -9.38
CA LEU A 48 10.46 -8.61 -8.68
C LEU A 48 11.44 -7.45 -8.89
N GLN A 49 11.52 -6.92 -10.12
CA GLN A 49 12.34 -5.75 -10.41
C GLN A 49 11.86 -4.51 -9.65
N ALA A 50 10.54 -4.27 -9.55
CA ALA A 50 10.00 -3.16 -8.77
C ALA A 50 10.35 -3.24 -7.29
N PHE A 51 10.39 -4.45 -6.71
CA PHE A 51 10.91 -4.66 -5.35
C PHE A 51 12.39 -4.34 -5.23
N GLU A 52 13.21 -4.77 -6.17
CA GLU A 52 14.64 -4.43 -6.17
C GLU A 52 14.85 -2.91 -6.26
N ASP A 53 14.09 -2.22 -7.12
CA ASP A 53 14.18 -0.77 -7.29
C ASP A 53 13.75 -0.04 -6.02
N PHE A 54 12.73 -0.54 -5.33
CA PHE A 54 12.31 -0.05 -4.01
C PHE A 54 13.41 -0.24 -2.96
N GLN A 55 14.00 -1.44 -2.87
CA GLN A 55 15.08 -1.73 -1.93
C GLN A 55 16.33 -0.88 -2.19
N LYS A 56 16.60 -0.57 -3.46
CA LYS A 56 17.70 0.33 -3.88
C LYS A 56 17.37 1.81 -3.68
N GLY A 57 16.15 2.17 -3.25
CA GLY A 57 15.72 3.55 -3.04
C GLY A 57 15.52 4.34 -4.34
N LEU A 58 15.28 3.66 -5.47
CA LEU A 58 15.18 4.29 -6.78
C LEU A 58 13.80 4.91 -7.06
N LEU A 59 12.79 4.62 -6.22
CA LEU A 59 11.41 5.11 -6.38
C LEU A 59 11.18 6.53 -5.84
N GLY A 60 12.26 7.26 -5.56
CA GLY A 60 12.23 8.58 -4.94
C GLY A 60 12.13 8.53 -3.41
N SER A 61 12.39 9.67 -2.78
CA SER A 61 12.28 9.84 -1.33
C SER A 61 11.43 11.07 -1.04
N ILE A 62 10.47 10.93 -0.14
CA ILE A 62 9.67 12.07 0.35
C ILE A 62 10.42 12.63 1.56
N PRO A 63 11.00 13.84 1.49
CA PRO A 63 11.65 14.44 2.64
C PRO A 63 10.62 14.69 3.74
N ALA A 64 10.99 14.38 4.98
CA ALA A 64 10.16 14.73 6.13
C ALA A 64 10.02 16.25 6.24
N ILE A 65 8.81 16.76 6.11
CA ILE A 65 8.49 18.16 6.37
C ILE A 65 8.22 18.30 7.87
N TYR A 66 9.16 18.86 8.61
CA TYR A 66 8.94 19.20 10.02
C TYR A 66 8.27 20.57 10.09
N LYS A 67 7.07 20.66 10.67
CA LYS A 67 6.48 21.95 11.05
C LYS A 67 7.38 22.60 12.11
N GLU A 68 7.62 23.90 12.00
CA GLU A 68 8.52 24.64 12.91
C GLU A 68 8.11 24.52 14.40
N ASP A 69 6.82 24.28 14.65
CA ASP A 69 6.25 24.08 15.98
C ASP A 69 6.44 22.64 16.54
N ALA A 70 6.92 21.71 15.71
CA ALA A 70 7.32 20.38 16.17
C ALA A 70 8.64 20.55 16.93
N LYS A 71 8.55 20.56 18.26
CA LYS A 71 9.67 20.59 19.21
C LYS A 71 10.83 19.77 18.64
N LYS A 72 11.93 20.43 18.26
CA LYS A 72 13.16 19.81 17.75
C LYS A 72 13.50 18.61 18.65
N PRO A 73 13.63 17.37 18.13
CA PRO A 73 14.21 16.32 18.94
C PRO A 73 15.62 16.78 19.30
N GLU A 74 15.86 16.89 20.60
CA GLU A 74 17.12 17.33 21.17
C GLU A 74 18.24 16.47 20.56
N LYS A 75 19.18 17.13 19.88
CA LYS A 75 20.42 16.48 19.43
C LYS A 75 21.13 15.99 20.68
N THR A 76 21.04 14.71 21.00
CA THR A 76 22.15 13.87 21.46
C THR A 76 21.65 12.43 21.50
N LEU A 77 21.96 11.65 20.47
CA LEU A 77 22.13 10.23 20.67
C LEU A 77 23.39 9.80 19.91
N HIS A 78 24.51 9.78 20.63
CA HIS A 78 25.66 8.99 20.25
C HIS A 78 25.24 7.52 20.34
N ARG A 79 24.75 6.94 19.26
CA ARG A 79 24.62 5.49 19.14
C ARG A 79 25.69 5.01 18.17
N THR A 80 26.87 4.76 18.72
CA THR A 80 27.78 3.78 18.14
C THR A 80 27.12 2.40 18.24
N ASP A 81 27.54 1.49 17.36
CA ASP A 81 27.38 0.05 17.48
C ASP A 81 26.15 -0.58 16.78
N LYS A 82 26.41 -0.93 15.51
CA LYS A 82 25.92 -2.08 14.74
C LYS A 82 24.46 -2.54 14.94
N LEU A 83 23.67 -2.41 13.86
CA LEU A 83 22.73 -3.46 13.45
C LEU A 83 22.70 -3.55 11.92
N SER A 84 23.60 -4.36 11.36
CA SER A 84 23.46 -4.97 10.03
C SER A 84 22.65 -6.27 10.11
N GLY A 85 21.74 -6.40 11.08
CA GLY A 85 20.91 -7.57 11.30
C GLY A 85 19.44 -7.20 11.17
N GLU A 86 18.77 -7.89 10.25
CA GLU A 86 17.31 -8.11 10.23
C GLU A 86 16.43 -6.91 9.83
N ILE A 87 16.48 -6.55 8.54
CA ILE A 87 15.40 -5.80 7.85
C ILE A 87 14.34 -6.77 7.27
N LEU A 88 14.50 -8.08 7.45
CA LEU A 88 13.68 -9.08 6.75
C LEU A 88 12.25 -9.27 7.27
N ASP A 89 11.81 -8.56 8.31
CA ASP A 89 10.55 -8.90 9.00
C ASP A 89 9.56 -7.75 9.19
N VAL A 90 9.77 -6.58 8.55
CA VAL A 90 8.95 -5.38 8.84
C VAL A 90 7.65 -5.25 8.04
N HIS A 91 7.34 -6.10 7.06
CA HIS A 91 6.25 -5.77 6.10
C HIS A 91 5.23 -6.88 5.78
N GLY A 92 5.21 -8.01 6.48
CA GLY A 92 4.15 -9.03 6.30
C GLY A 92 4.00 -9.52 4.85
N ALA A 93 5.08 -9.50 4.07
CA ALA A 93 5.06 -9.88 2.67
C ALA A 93 4.76 -11.39 2.56
N PRO A 94 3.68 -11.78 1.86
CA PRO A 94 3.40 -13.20 1.62
C PRO A 94 4.56 -13.84 0.88
N THR A 95 5.01 -15.01 1.35
CA THR A 95 6.07 -15.80 0.71
C THR A 95 5.58 -16.50 -0.55
N GLU A 96 4.27 -16.49 -0.78
CA GLU A 96 3.61 -17.13 -1.90
C GLU A 96 2.97 -16.11 -2.84
N LEU A 97 3.22 -16.30 -4.13
CA LEU A 97 2.64 -15.52 -5.21
C LEU A 97 1.18 -15.95 -5.40
N GLN A 98 0.27 -14.98 -5.39
CA GLN A 98 -1.12 -15.20 -5.81
C GLN A 98 -1.27 -14.74 -7.26
N GLU A 99 -1.58 -15.68 -8.15
CA GLU A 99 -1.97 -15.41 -9.53
C GLU A 99 -3.51 -15.30 -9.60
N GLY A 100 -4.02 -14.31 -10.33
CA GLY A 100 -5.44 -14.04 -10.51
C GLY A 100 -5.75 -13.55 -11.91
#